data_AF-A0A0L7LQQ3-F1
#
_entry.id   AF-A0A0L7LQQ3-F1
#
_cell.length_a   1.000
_cell.length_b   1.000
_cell.length_c   1.000
_cell.angle_alpha   90.00
_cell.angle_beta   90.00
_cell.angle_gamma   90.00
#
_symmetry.space_group_name_H-M   'P 1'
#
loop_
_entity.id
_entity.type
_entity.pdbx_description
1 polymer ?
#
loop_
_entity_poly.entity_id
_entity_poly.type
_entity_poly.pdbx_seq_one_letter_code
_entity_poly.pdbx_strand_id
1 'polypeptide(L)' 'MREFKERKITKTSFLDDSFRKNLESALRFGNPLLNYDPILNPVLNRELRRTGGRVLITLGDQDIDLSPSFVIFLSTR' A
#
# COMPACT_ATOMS: atom_id res chain seq x y z
N MET A 1 3.26 15.23 -9.58
CA MET A 1 2.66 14.05 -10.26
C MET A 1 3.34 13.63 -11.58
N ARG A 2 4.34 14.35 -12.13
CA ARG A 2 5.04 13.90 -13.37
C ARG A 2 5.90 12.63 -13.19
N GLU A 3 6.35 12.36 -11.97
CA GLU A 3 7.25 11.24 -11.63
C GLU A 3 6.59 9.84 -11.70
N PHE A 4 5.26 9.78 -11.67
CA PHE A 4 4.51 8.52 -11.83
C PHE A 4 3.77 8.46 -13.16
N LYS A 5 4.10 9.31 -14.13
CA LYS A 5 3.38 9.37 -15.41
C LYS A 5 3.56 8.09 -16.24
N GLU A 6 4.70 7.41 -16.07
CA GLU A 6 5.03 6.13 -16.71
C GLU A 6 4.65 4.92 -15.84
N ARG A 7 4.40 5.12 -14.54
CA ARG A 7 3.98 4.06 -13.62
C ARG A 7 2.46 4.03 -13.54
N LYS A 8 1.85 2.89 -13.84
CA LYS A 8 0.39 2.74 -13.73
C LYS A 8 -0.03 2.87 -12.26
N ILE A 9 -0.61 4.02 -11.89
CA ILE A 9 -1.16 4.25 -10.55
C ILE A 9 -2.51 3.53 -10.46
N THR A 10 -2.64 2.64 -9.48
CA THR A 10 -3.92 2.01 -9.16
C THR A 10 -4.72 2.95 -8.26
N LYS A 11 -5.90 3.36 -8.73
CA LYS A 11 -6.88 4.14 -7.95
C LYS A 11 -7.83 3.15 -7.30
N THR A 12 -8.07 3.30 -6.01
CA THR A 12 -9.02 2.46 -5.28
C THR A 12 -9.63 3.24 -4.12
N SER A 13 -10.74 2.74 -3.59
CA SER A 13 -11.43 3.26 -2.40
C SER A 13 -11.53 2.13 -1.39
N PHE A 14 -11.58 2.47 -0.11
CA PHE A 14 -11.74 1.48 0.96
C PHE A 14 -13.06 0.68 0.83
N LEU A 15 -14.07 1.27 0.19
CA LEU A 15 -15.38 0.63 -0.02
C LEU A 15 -15.38 -0.40 -1.16
N ASP A 16 -14.28 -0.53 -1.89
CA ASP A 16 -14.13 -1.50 -2.98
C ASP A 16 -13.74 -2.88 -2.43
N ASP A 17 -14.51 -3.92 -2.76
CA ASP A 17 -14.22 -5.32 -2.39
C ASP A 17 -12.83 -5.79 -2.83
N SER A 18 -12.28 -5.16 -3.88
CA SER A 18 -10.95 -5.45 -4.40
C SER A 18 -9.82 -4.67 -3.71
N PHE A 19 -10.14 -3.73 -2.82
CA PHE A 19 -9.18 -2.86 -2.13
C PHE A 19 -8.05 -3.65 -1.46
N ARG A 20 -8.39 -4.66 -0.66
CA ARG A 20 -7.40 -5.45 0.11
C ARG A 20 -6.40 -6.16 -0.81
N LYS A 21 -6.89 -6.73 -1.91
CA LYS A 21 -6.05 -7.40 -2.92
C LYS A 21 -5.13 -6.40 -3.66
N ASN A 22 -5.67 -5.23 -4.00
CA ASN A 22 -4.89 -4.17 -4.64
C ASN A 22 -3.81 -3.61 -3.72
N LEU A 23 -4.12 -3.45 -2.43
CA LEU A 23 -3.19 -3.01 -1.40
C LEU A 23 -2.07 -4.04 -1.17
N GLU A 24 -2.41 -5.32 -1.02
CA GLU A 24 -1.42 -6.40 -0.87
C GLU A 24 -0.46 -6.46 -2.08
N SER A 25 -1.00 -6.40 -3.30
CA SER A 25 -0.21 -6.36 -4.53
C SER A 25 0.70 -5.13 -4.58
N ALA A 26 0.19 -3.96 -4.20
CA ALA A 26 0.97 -2.73 -4.16
C ALA A 26 2.11 -2.81 -3.14
N LEU A 27 1.85 -3.31 -1.93
CA LEU A 27 2.86 -3.51 -0.88
C LEU A 27 3.97 -4.46 -1.35
N ARG A 28 3.61 -5.58 -1.97
CA ARG A 28 4.56 -6.62 -2.43
C ARG A 28 5.39 -6.18 -3.63
N PHE A 29 4.79 -5.53 -4.61
CA PHE A 29 5.45 -5.19 -5.88
C PHE A 29 5.87 -3.73 -5.99
N GLY A 30 5.54 -2.90 -5.01
CA GLY A 30 5.85 -1.48 -4.99
C GLY A 30 5.02 -0.66 -5.97
N ASN A 31 3.84 -1.13 -6.38
CA ASN A 31 2.98 -0.36 -7.28
C ASN A 31 2.43 0.88 -6.55
N PRO A 32 2.45 2.06 -7.18
CA PRO A 32 1.91 3.26 -6.57
C PRO A 32 0.38 3.16 -6.45
N LEU A 33 -0.15 3.47 -5.27
CA LEU A 33 -1.58 3.38 -4.96
C LEU A 33 -2.11 4.74 -4.52
N LEU A 34 -3.27 5.14 -5.04
CA LEU A 34 -4.00 6.35 -4.63
C LEU A 34 -5.31 5.95 -3.95
N ASN A 35 -5.47 6.31 -2.67
CA ASN A 35 -6.66 6.05 -1.88
C ASN A 35 -7.33 7.38 -1.46
N TYR A 36 -8.66 7.44 -1.56
CA TYR A 36 -9.47 8.61 -1.24
C TYR A 36 -10.08 8.59 0.18
N ASP A 37 -9.91 7.50 0.93
CA ASP A 37 -10.56 7.30 2.22
C ASP A 37 -9.57 7.34 3.41
N PRO A 38 -9.88 8.08 4.49
CA PRO A 38 -8.97 8.28 5.63
C PRO A 38 -8.82 7.06 6.57
N ILE A 39 -9.44 5.91 6.28
CA ILE A 39 -9.52 4.75 7.20
C ILE A 39 -8.32 3.79 7.07
N LEU A 40 -7.12 4.31 6.79
CA LEU A 40 -5.90 3.49 6.58
C LEU A 40 -5.02 3.32 7.83
N ASN A 41 -5.62 3.20 9.02
CA ASN A 41 -4.88 3.09 10.28
C ASN A 41 -3.83 1.96 10.32
N PRO A 42 -4.01 0.75 9.74
CA PRO A 42 -2.98 -0.30 9.83
C PRO A 42 -1.72 -0.03 8.99
N VAL A 43 -1.87 0.51 7.78
CA VAL A 43 -0.72 0.86 6.91
C VAL A 43 -0.02 2.11 7.44
N LEU A 44 -0.78 3.04 8.01
CA LEU A 44 -0.26 4.27 8.63
C LEU A 44 0.47 4.01 9.94
N ASN A 45 0.05 3.00 10.72
CA ASN A 45 0.71 2.63 11.97
C ASN A 45 2.13 2.09 11.76
N ARG A 46 2.54 1.81 10.50
CA ARG A 46 3.90 1.33 10.16
C ARG A 46 4.35 0.23 11.11
N GLU A 47 3.52 -0.79 11.31
CA GLU A 47 3.92 -2.02 12.02
C GLU A 47 4.87 -2.84 11.13
N LEU A 48 6.02 -2.23 10.84
CA LEU A 48 7.06 -2.77 9.99
C LEU A 48 7.96 -3.62 10.87
N ARG A 49 8.06 -4.90 10.53
CA ARG A 49 8.96 -5.84 11.18
C ARG A 49 10.18 -6.02 10.28
N ARG A 50 11.38 -6.04 10.87
CA ARG A 50 12.61 -6.32 10.15
C ARG A 50 13.15 -7.67 10.61
N THR A 51 13.20 -8.62 9.70
CA THR A 51 13.66 -9.99 9.99
C THR A 51 14.56 -10.46 8.86
N GLY A 52 15.80 -10.83 9.16
CA GLY A 52 16.71 -11.44 8.19
C GLY A 52 16.95 -10.63 6.90
N GLY A 53 17.02 -9.30 7.01
CA GLY A 53 17.21 -8.40 5.86
C GLY A 53 15.93 -8.05 5.08
N ARG A 54 14.78 -8.66 5.41
CA ARG A 54 13.48 -8.35 4.82
C ARG A 54 12.72 -7.36 5.71
N VAL A 55 11.97 -6.46 5.06
CA VAL A 55 11.00 -5.59 5.73
C VAL A 55 9.62 -6.18 5.48
N LEU A 56 8.92 -6.52 6.55
CA LEU A 56 7.58 -7.11 6.53
C LEU A 56 6.57 -6.10 7.06
N ILE A 57 5.36 -6.14 6.54
CA ILE A 57 4.20 -5.40 7.06
C ILE A 57 3.07 -6.38 7.33
N THR A 58 2.45 -6.27 8.50
CA THR A 58 1.28 -7.08 8.85
C THR A 58 0.01 -6.39 8.33
N LEU A 59 -0.78 -7.10 7.51
CA LEU A 59 -2.06 -6.63 6.98
C LEU A 59 -3.18 -7.62 7.34
N GLY A 60 -3.86 -7.33 8.45
CA GLY A 60 -4.83 -8.25 9.04
C GLY A 60 -4.12 -9.45 9.65
N ASP A 61 -4.29 -10.61 9.05
CA ASP A 61 -3.77 -11.92 9.47
C ASP A 61 -2.54 -12.38 8.67
N GLN A 62 -2.04 -11.56 7.75
CA GLN A 62 -0.93 -11.91 6.86
C GLN A 62 0.27 -10.98 7.03
N ASP A 63 1.47 -11.56 6.99
CA ASP A 63 2.73 -10.83 6.89
C ASP A 63 3.18 -10.76 5.42
N ILE A 64 3.35 -9.54 4.90
CA ILE A 64 3.67 -9.26 3.50
C ILE A 64 5.06 -8.66 3.41
N ASP A 65 5.88 -9.11 2.46
CA ASP A 65 7.11 -8.43 2.09
C ASP A 65 6.83 -7.03 1.56
N LEU A 66 7.35 -6.03 2.26
CA LEU A 66 7.25 -4.65 1.82
C LEU A 66 8.34 -4.36 0.79
N SER A 67 7.91 -4.03 -0.43
CA SER A 67 8.80 -3.49 -1.44
C SER A 67 9.34 -2.12 -1.00
N PRO A 68 10.65 -1.87 -1.10
CA PRO A 68 11.23 -0.56 -0.77
C PRO A 68 10.79 0.55 -1.74
N SER A 69 10.21 0.19 -2.90
CA SER A 69 9.69 1.14 -3.89
C SER A 69 8.19 1.46 -3.74
N PHE A 70 7.55 0.90 -2.71
CA PHE A 70 6.14 1.16 -2.42
C PHE A 70 5.91 2.62 -2.03
N VAL A 71 4.89 3.23 -2.64
CA VAL A 71 4.44 4.59 -2.36
C VAL A 71 2.92 4.59 -2.36
N ILE A 72 2.33 5.21 -1.34
CA ILE A 72 0.89 5.43 -1.25
C ILE A 72 0.59 6.93 -1.17
N PHE A 73 -0.43 7.35 -1.91
CA PHE A 73 -0.97 8.70 -1.88
C PHE A 73 -2.35 8.64 -1.24
N LEU A 74 -2.56 9.50 -0.24
CA LEU A 74 -3.84 9.69 0.41
C LEU A 74 -4.40 11.04 -0.03
N SER A 75 -5.63 11.05 -0.56
CA SER A 75 -6.34 12.26 -0.91
C SER A 75 -7.65 12.29 -0.14
N THR A 76 -8.05 13.46 0.35
CA THR A 76 -9.42 13.69 0.83
C THR A 76 -10.12 14.63 -0.13
N ARG A 77 -11.44 14.74 -0.03
CA ARG A 77 -12.22 15.77 -0.73
C ARG A 77 -12.14 17.10 0.02
#